data_AF-A0A3S4TZK8-F1
#
_entry.id   AF-A0A3S4TZK8-F1
#
_cell.length_a   1.000
_cell.length_b   1.000
_cell.length_c   1.000
_cell.angle_alpha   90.00
_cell.angle_beta   90.00
_cell.angle_gamma   90.00
#
_symmetry.space_group_name_H-M   'P 1'
#
loop_
_entity.id
_entity.type
_entity.pdbx_description
1 polymer ?
#
loop_
_entity_poly.entity_id
_entity_poly.type
_entity_poly.pdbx_seq_one_letter_code
_entity_poly.pdbx_strand_id
1 'polypeptide(L)'
;MIDFEQQKPLIFPLEKAANQGIYFDIQGKTNYIGQARQAISIKKHPVSFAQYQQSFERVQQQLQQGNSYLLNLTYPTEITGNIDLESLFNQAVAPYKLWLKINLFAFRRNVLSIFKTTKFSLIP
;
A
#
# COMPACT_ATOMS: atom_id res chain seq x y z
N MET A 1 -11.98 1.79 8.59
CA MET A 1 -10.53 1.68 8.84
C MET A 1 -10.34 1.60 10.33
N ILE A 2 -9.58 0.63 10.81
CA ILE A 2 -9.27 0.46 12.23
C ILE A 2 -7.76 0.71 12.33
N ASP A 3 -7.33 1.60 13.22
CA ASP A 3 -5.91 1.77 13.53
C ASP A 3 -5.40 0.56 14.31
N PHE A 4 -4.08 0.33 14.28
CA PHE A 4 -3.49 -0.85 14.94
C PHE A 4 -3.83 -0.94 16.43
N GLU A 5 -3.92 0.21 17.11
CA GLU A 5 -4.27 0.31 18.53
C GLU A 5 -5.80 0.33 18.77
N GLN A 6 -6.60 0.31 17.71
CA GLN A 6 -8.07 0.36 17.69
C GLN A 6 -8.69 1.58 18.40
N GLN A 7 -7.95 2.67 18.55
CA GLN A 7 -8.40 3.83 19.32
C GLN A 7 -9.37 4.74 18.57
N LYS A 8 -9.28 4.79 17.23
CA LYS A 8 -10.04 5.73 16.39
C LYS A 8 -10.57 5.03 15.14
N PRO A 9 -11.46 4.03 15.28
CA PRO A 9 -12.05 3.37 14.13
C PRO A 9 -12.93 4.35 13.33
N LEU A 10 -12.65 4.45 12.04
CA LEU A 10 -13.49 5.17 11.09
C LEU A 10 -14.46 4.18 10.43
N ILE A 11 -15.75 4.31 10.73
CA ILE A 11 -16.83 3.46 10.20
C ILE A 11 -17.77 4.35 9.39
N PHE A 12 -17.92 4.04 8.11
CA PHE A 12 -18.81 4.76 7.20
C PHE A 12 -19.64 3.78 6.38
N PRO A 13 -20.92 4.07 6.12
CA PRO A 13 -21.68 3.38 5.09
C PRO A 13 -20.99 3.53 3.72
N LEU A 14 -21.04 2.49 2.89
CA LEU A 14 -20.34 2.47 1.59
C LEU A 14 -20.77 3.62 0.68
N GLU A 15 -22.07 3.92 0.68
CA GLU A 15 -22.69 5.00 -0.08
C GLU A 15 -22.24 6.40 0.39
N LYS A 16 -21.74 6.53 1.62
CA LYS A 16 -21.22 7.80 2.16
C LYS A 16 -19.69 7.89 2.12
N ALA A 17 -18.99 6.81 1.79
CA ALA A 17 -17.53 6.76 1.84
C ALA A 17 -16.86 7.78 0.91
N ALA A 18 -17.39 7.96 -0.32
CA ALA A 18 -16.84 8.92 -1.28
C ALA A 18 -16.92 10.36 -0.75
N ASN A 19 -17.99 10.72 -0.03
CA ASN A 19 -18.17 12.04 0.58
C ASN A 19 -17.15 12.32 1.70
N GLN A 20 -16.51 11.27 2.23
CA GLN A 20 -15.45 11.36 3.24
C GLN A 20 -14.05 11.29 2.62
N GLY A 21 -13.95 11.34 1.29
CA GLY A 21 -12.68 11.19 0.57
C GLY A 21 -12.13 9.77 0.61
N ILE A 22 -13.00 8.76 0.79
CA ILE A 22 -12.60 7.35 0.80
C ILE A 22 -13.07 6.71 -0.51
N TYR A 23 -12.12 6.32 -1.34
CA TYR A 23 -12.37 5.69 -2.63
C TYR A 23 -11.82 4.27 -2.62
N PHE A 24 -12.57 3.31 -3.16
CA PHE A 24 -12.17 1.92 -3.18
C PHE A 24 -12.57 1.24 -4.48
N ASP A 25 -11.83 0.19 -4.82
CA ASP A 25 -12.18 -0.80 -5.83
C ASP A 25 -11.79 -2.16 -5.28
N ILE A 26 -12.80 -2.96 -4.96
CA ILE A 26 -12.66 -4.27 -4.33
C ILE A 26 -13.29 -5.28 -5.28
N GLN A 27 -12.45 -5.97 -6.04
CA GLN A 27 -12.85 -6.96 -7.03
C GLN A 27 -13.91 -6.42 -8.01
N GLY A 28 -13.77 -5.16 -8.46
CA GLY A 28 -14.70 -4.51 -9.37
C GLY A 28 -15.91 -3.85 -8.71
N LYS A 29 -16.14 -4.07 -7.41
CA LYS A 29 -17.08 -3.26 -6.62
C LYS A 29 -16.39 -1.97 -6.21
N THR A 30 -16.82 -0.85 -6.79
CA THR A 30 -16.18 0.46 -6.63
C THR A 30 -17.20 1.55 -6.30
N ASN A 31 -16.78 2.55 -5.54
CA ASN A 31 -17.54 3.79 -5.32
C ASN A 31 -16.99 4.99 -6.12
N TYR A 32 -16.08 4.72 -7.06
CA TYR A 32 -15.41 5.72 -7.87
C TYR A 32 -15.69 5.50 -9.36
N ILE A 33 -16.01 6.57 -10.07
CA ILE A 33 -16.23 6.59 -11.53
C ILE A 33 -14.93 7.06 -12.19
N GLY A 34 -14.37 6.24 -13.09
CA GLY A 34 -13.13 6.51 -13.80
C GLY A 34 -13.05 7.94 -14.36
N GLN A 35 -11.96 8.65 -14.06
CA GLN A 35 -11.69 9.99 -14.59
C GLN A 35 -10.55 10.00 -15.61
N ALA A 36 -10.35 11.14 -16.28
CA ALA A 36 -9.26 11.37 -17.20
C ALA A 36 -7.90 11.07 -16.55
N ARG A 37 -7.07 10.30 -17.24
CA ARG A 37 -5.78 9.81 -16.75
C ARG A 37 -4.67 10.75 -17.21
N GLN A 38 -3.88 11.26 -16.28
CA GLN A 38 -2.64 11.95 -16.61
C GLN A 38 -1.51 10.93 -16.82
N ALA A 39 -0.53 11.28 -17.65
CA ALA A 39 0.67 10.48 -17.81
C ALA A 39 1.48 10.48 -16.50
N ILE A 40 1.76 9.29 -15.96
CA ILE A 40 2.53 9.10 -14.73
C ILE A 40 3.93 8.63 -15.10
N SER A 41 4.94 9.21 -14.47
CA SER A 41 6.33 8.73 -14.54
C SER A 41 6.79 8.34 -13.15
N ILE A 42 7.24 7.09 -12.97
CA ILE A 42 7.75 6.57 -11.71
C ILE A 42 9.16 6.02 -11.94
N LYS A 43 10.13 6.59 -11.21
CA LYS A 43 11.47 6.04 -11.03
C LYS A 43 11.56 5.48 -9.61
N LYS A 44 12.06 4.26 -9.48
CA LYS A 44 12.21 3.56 -8.19
C LYS A 44 13.68 3.56 -7.78
N HIS A 45 13.92 3.75 -6.49
CA HIS A 45 15.26 3.68 -5.89
C HIS A 45 15.22 2.63 -4.77
N PRO A 46 15.25 1.33 -5.11
CA PRO A 46 15.28 0.27 -4.12
C PRO A 46 16.63 0.24 -3.41
N VAL A 47 16.66 -0.37 -2.23
CA VAL A 47 17.93 -0.74 -1.58
C VAL A 47 18.76 -1.63 -2.50
N SER A 48 20.09 -1.60 -2.33
CA SER A 48 20.95 -2.45 -3.15
C SER A 48 20.72 -3.93 -2.82
N PHE A 49 20.96 -4.79 -3.80
CA PHE A 49 20.87 -6.24 -3.59
C PHE A 49 21.80 -6.70 -2.44
N ALA A 50 23.02 -6.17 -2.37
CA ALA A 50 23.97 -6.52 -1.32
C ALA A 50 23.45 -6.16 0.08
N GLN A 51 22.82 -4.98 0.25
CA GLN A 51 22.20 -4.59 1.52
C GLN A 51 21.02 -5.50 1.90
N TYR A 52 20.18 -5.84 0.93
CA TYR A 52 19.09 -6.79 1.15
C TYR A 52 19.64 -8.16 1.56
N GLN A 53 20.63 -8.67 0.83
CA GLN A 53 21.24 -9.99 1.07
C GLN A 53 21.82 -10.09 2.49
N GLN A 54 22.59 -9.08 2.92
CA GLN A 54 23.17 -9.05 4.26
C GLN A 54 22.09 -9.20 5.36
N SER A 55 20.97 -8.49 5.21
CA SER A 55 19.90 -8.54 6.20
C SER A 55 19.06 -9.81 6.08
N PHE A 56 18.90 -10.35 4.88
CA PHE A 56 18.25 -11.63 4.64
C PHE A 56 19.01 -12.78 5.32
N GLU A 57 20.33 -12.85 5.14
CA GLU A 57 21.19 -13.87 5.78
C GLU A 57 21.10 -13.79 7.31
N ARG A 58 21.12 -12.57 7.87
CA ARG A 58 20.91 -12.37 9.31
C ARG A 58 19.55 -12.87 9.77
N VAL A 59 18.48 -12.58 9.04
CA VAL A 59 17.13 -13.07 9.37
C VAL A 59 17.09 -14.60 9.35
N GLN A 60 17.66 -15.24 8.32
CA GLN A 60 17.73 -16.71 8.23
C GLN A 60 18.46 -17.33 9.42
N GLN A 61 19.61 -16.76 9.81
CA GLN A 61 20.35 -17.23 10.98
C GLN A 61 19.53 -17.14 12.28
N GLN A 62 18.80 -16.04 12.48
CA GLN A 62 17.98 -15.85 13.68
C GLN A 62 16.77 -16.80 13.72
N LEU A 63 16.18 -17.10 12.55
CA LEU A 63 15.11 -18.10 12.45
C LEU A 63 15.63 -19.51 12.79
N GLN A 64 16.80 -19.89 12.29
CA GLN A 64 17.44 -21.19 12.59
C GLN A 64 17.81 -21.36 14.06
N GLN A 65 18.19 -20.27 14.74
CA GLN A 65 18.48 -20.27 16.17
C GLN A 65 17.21 -20.33 17.04
N GLY A 66 16.02 -20.24 16.45
CA GLY A 66 14.75 -20.24 17.18
C GLY A 66 14.42 -18.90 17.86
N ASN A 67 15.10 -17.81 17.50
CA ASN A 67 14.88 -16.50 18.12
C ASN A 67 13.57 -15.82 17.66
N SER A 68 13.01 -16.29 16.54
CA SER A 68 11.67 -15.92 16.07
C SER A 68 11.09 -17.05 15.23
N TYR A 69 9.76 -17.09 15.12
CA TYR A 69 9.04 -18.06 14.30
C TYR A 69 8.74 -17.54 12.87
N LEU A 70 8.48 -16.24 12.74
CA LEU A 70 8.17 -15.60 11.46
C LEU A 70 8.68 -14.15 11.45
N LEU A 71 9.36 -13.77 10.37
CA LEU A 71 9.83 -12.40 10.16
C LEU A 71 9.54 -11.96 8.72
N ASN A 72 8.94 -10.79 8.57
CA ASN A 72 8.67 -10.16 7.27
C ASN A 72 9.74 -9.09 6.99
N LEU A 73 10.86 -9.49 6.38
CA LEU A 73 11.89 -8.55 5.97
C LEU A 73 11.38 -7.67 4.83
N THR A 74 11.23 -6.36 5.09
CA THR A 74 10.79 -5.40 4.08
C THR A 74 11.68 -4.16 4.09
N TYR A 75 11.81 -3.53 2.92
CA TYR A 75 12.52 -2.26 2.76
C TYR A 75 11.63 -1.22 2.10
N PRO A 76 11.66 0.04 2.58
CA PRO A 76 11.06 1.13 1.83
C PRO A 76 11.82 1.30 0.51
N THR A 77 11.07 1.45 -0.58
CA THR A 77 11.61 1.84 -1.89
C THR A 77 11.15 3.26 -2.17
N GLU A 78 12.10 4.19 -2.23
CA GLU A 78 11.78 5.56 -2.61
C GLU A 78 11.31 5.58 -4.08
N ILE A 79 10.28 6.39 -4.35
CA ILE A 79 9.76 6.60 -5.69
C ILE A 79 9.78 8.10 -6.00
N THR A 80 10.27 8.45 -7.20
CA THR A 80 10.29 9.83 -7.69
C THR A 80 9.69 9.93 -9.09
N GLY A 81 9.29 11.14 -9.50
CA GLY A 81 8.75 11.41 -10.84
C GLY A 81 7.47 12.25 -10.79
N ASN A 82 6.75 12.31 -11.91
CA ASN A 82 5.46 12.99 -12.00
C ASN A 82 4.37 12.03 -11.55
N ILE A 83 3.93 12.16 -10.29
CA ILE A 83 3.01 11.24 -9.64
C ILE A 83 1.78 12.00 -9.16
N ASP A 84 0.65 11.73 -9.80
CA ASP A 84 -0.68 12.12 -9.34
C ASP A 84 -1.39 10.88 -8.77
N LEU A 85 -1.82 10.95 -7.50
CA LEU A 85 -2.41 9.80 -6.79
C LEU A 85 -3.76 9.37 -7.37
N GLU A 86 -4.53 10.32 -7.90
CA GLU A 86 -5.82 10.04 -8.54
C GLU A 86 -5.61 9.25 -9.83
N SER A 87 -4.74 9.75 -10.70
CA SER A 87 -4.31 9.06 -11.91
C SER A 87 -3.70 7.70 -11.59
N LEU A 88 -2.91 7.58 -10.51
CA LEU A 88 -2.29 6.33 -10.10
C LEU A 88 -3.34 5.30 -9.64
N PHE A 89 -4.31 5.72 -8.83
CA PHE A 89 -5.44 4.86 -8.41
C PHE A 89 -6.25 4.37 -9.61
N ASN A 90 -6.46 5.25 -10.60
CA ASN A 90 -7.20 4.94 -11.82
C ASN A 90 -6.46 3.98 -12.77
N GLN A 91 -5.14 4.11 -12.87
CA GLN A 91 -4.31 3.29 -13.76
C GLN A 91 -3.86 1.98 -13.11
N ALA A 92 -3.86 1.90 -11.78
CA ALA A 92 -3.47 0.70 -11.08
C ALA A 92 -4.44 -0.46 -11.33
N VAL A 93 -3.88 -1.59 -11.74
CA VAL A 93 -4.57 -2.88 -11.86
C VAL A 93 -4.25 -3.71 -10.63
N ALA A 94 -5.26 -3.92 -9.77
CA ALA A 94 -5.15 -4.69 -8.54
C ALA A 94 -6.55 -5.15 -8.07
N PRO A 95 -6.67 -6.32 -7.43
CA PRO A 95 -7.95 -6.79 -6.89
C PRO A 95 -8.49 -5.95 -5.72
N TYR A 96 -7.61 -5.23 -5.01
CA TYR A 96 -8.02 -4.32 -3.95
C TYR A 96 -7.24 -3.01 -4.06
N LYS A 97 -7.97 -1.90 -4.19
CA LYS A 97 -7.45 -0.54 -4.17
C LYS A 97 -8.22 0.27 -3.12
N LEU A 98 -7.50 1.10 -2.37
CA LEU A 98 -8.05 2.03 -1.40
C LEU A 98 -7.28 3.34 -1.50
N TRP A 99 -7.98 4.44 -1.72
CA TRP A 99 -7.42 5.78 -1.71
C TRP A 99 -8.13 6.62 -0.65
N LEU A 100 -7.35 7.12 0.31
CA LEU A 100 -7.80 7.95 1.42
C LEU A 100 -7.33 9.38 1.17
N LYS A 101 -8.26 10.26 0.85
CA LYS A 101 -8.12 11.71 0.71
C LYS A 101 -8.79 12.38 1.91
N ILE A 102 -8.27 12.12 3.11
CA ILE A 102 -8.91 12.57 4.36
C ILE A 102 -8.23 13.84 4.87
N ASN A 103 -9.03 14.83 5.24
CA ASN A 103 -8.59 16.03 5.94
C ASN A 103 -8.86 15.89 7.44
N LEU A 104 -7.86 15.47 8.22
CA LEU A 104 -7.99 15.31 9.67
C LEU A 104 -7.53 16.58 10.35
N PHE A 105 -8.46 17.51 10.69
CA PHE A 105 -8.41 18.72 11.55
C PHE A 105 -7.12 19.54 11.79
N ALA A 106 -5.98 19.20 11.18
CA ALA A 106 -4.67 19.85 11.24
C ALA A 106 -3.68 19.24 10.22
N PHE A 107 -3.99 18.06 9.65
CA PHE A 107 -3.14 17.37 8.67
C PHE A 107 -3.95 16.95 7.45
N ARG A 108 -3.56 17.43 6.27
CA ARG A 108 -3.96 16.82 5.00
C ARG A 108 -3.11 15.57 4.79
N ARG A 109 -3.75 14.40 4.80
CA ARG A 109 -3.07 13.14 4.45
C ARG A 109 -3.72 12.55 3.20
N ASN A 110 -2.90 12.27 2.21
CA ASN A 110 -3.28 11.46 1.06
C ASN A 110 -2.53 10.14 1.16
N VAL A 111 -3.27 9.05 1.28
CA VAL A 111 -2.70 7.71 1.38
C VAL A 111 -3.36 6.85 0.30
N LEU A 112 -2.54 6.20 -0.52
CA LEU A 112 -2.99 5.26 -1.52
C LEU A 112 -2.42 3.88 -1.18
N SER A 113 -3.31 2.91 -1.01
CA SER A 113 -2.98 1.51 -0.76
C SER A 113 -3.50 0.67 -1.93
N ILE A 114 -2.60 -0.08 -2.57
CA ILE A 114 -2.90 -0.95 -3.69
C ILE A 114 -2.36 -2.33 -3.33
N PHE A 115 -3.24 -3.32 -3.18
CA PHE A 115 -2.86 -4.69 -2.88
C PHE A 115 -2.94 -5.51 -4.15
N LYS A 116 -1.77 -5.86 -4.69
CA LYS A 116 -1.66 -6.84 -5.76
C LYS A 116 -1.49 -8.22 -5.15
N THR A 117 -2.24 -9.20 -5.64
CA THR A 117 -1.95 -10.61 -5.35
C THR A 117 -0.65 -10.98 -6.04
N THR A 118 0.44 -10.98 -5.29
CA THR A 118 1.68 -11.61 -5.73
C THR A 118 1.64 -13.03 -5.18
N LYS A 119 1.58 -14.03 -6.08
CA LYS A 119 1.78 -15.43 -5.71
C LYS A 119 3.22 -15.56 -5.23
N PHE A 120 3.44 -15.67 -3.92
CA PHE A 120 4.72 -16.13 -3.39
C PHE A 120 4.64 -17.65 -3.35
N SER A 121 5.29 -18.31 -4.30
CA SER A 121 5.64 -19.72 -4.14
C SER A 121 6.75 -19.77 -3.12
N LEU A 122 6.51 -20.37 -1.95
CA LEU A 122 7.58 -20.82 -1.09
C LEU A 122 8.35 -21.88 -1.90
N ILE A 123 9.51 -21.52 -2.42
CA ILE A 123 10.46 -22.50 -2.90
C ILE A 123 11.14 -23.04 -1.63
N PRO A 124 10.96 -24.32 -1.29
CA PRO A 124 11.60 -24.92 -0.12
C PRO A 124 13.12 -24.91 -0.24
#